data_AF-A0A848TKP9-F1
#
_entry.id   AF-A0A848TKP9-F1
#
_cell.length_a   1.000
_cell.length_b   1.000
_cell.length_c   1.000
_cell.angle_alpha   90.00
_cell.angle_beta   90.00
_cell.angle_gamma   90.00
#
_symmetry.space_group_name_H-M   'P 1'
#
loop_
_entity.id
_entity.type
_entity.pdbx_description
1 polymer ?
#
loop_
_entity_poly.entity_id
_entity_poly.type
_entity_poly.pdbx_seq_one_letter_code
_entity_poly.pdbx_strand_id
1 'polypeptide(L)'
;SDDEIAAALMQFQGDIEQVPPRFSAVKIDGERAYARARAGEDVEIAPRPLYVESLTLNERPDADHAVMEMVCGKGGYVRSIARDLGEALGCLGHVKELRRIWSGPFELDDAVSLDEIERLAKSPEIDGLLLPLEAGLADLPELRATAEGAARLRNGNPGMVIASDVAYGELAWASHDGRPVAVGSYRAGELHPQRVFNL
;
A
#
# COMPACT_ATOMS: atom_id res chain seq x y z
N SER A 1 30.48 -2.36 -10.61
CA SER A 1 30.09 -1.97 -11.98
C SER A 1 28.57 -1.99 -12.10
N ASP A 2 28.02 -1.56 -13.23
CA ASP A 2 26.57 -1.59 -13.45
C ASP A 2 26.07 -3.04 -13.47
N ASP A 3 26.84 -3.95 -14.09
CA ASP A 3 26.55 -5.38 -14.13
C ASP A 3 26.57 -6.01 -12.73
N GLU A 4 27.53 -5.64 -11.87
CA GLU A 4 27.59 -6.15 -10.50
C GLU A 4 26.37 -5.69 -9.68
N ILE A 5 25.94 -4.44 -9.86
CA ILE A 5 24.74 -3.92 -9.19
C ILE A 5 23.51 -4.66 -9.72
N ALA A 6 23.32 -4.73 -11.04
CA ALA A 6 22.18 -5.40 -11.65
C ALA A 6 22.09 -6.87 -11.24
N ALA A 7 23.22 -7.59 -11.17
CA ALA A 7 23.27 -8.96 -10.67
C ALA A 7 22.89 -9.05 -9.19
N ALA A 8 23.38 -8.12 -8.36
CA ALA A 8 23.04 -8.09 -6.94
C ALA A 8 21.57 -7.75 -6.67
N LEU A 9 20.89 -7.00 -7.56
CA LEU A 9 19.45 -6.70 -7.42
C LEU A 9 18.56 -7.94 -7.50
N MET A 10 18.98 -8.97 -8.23
CA MET A 10 18.17 -10.18 -8.47
C MET A 10 17.77 -10.92 -7.19
N GLN A 11 18.59 -10.85 -6.12
CA GLN A 11 18.27 -11.50 -4.84
C GLN A 11 17.17 -10.78 -4.05
N PHE A 12 16.79 -9.57 -4.46
CA PHE A 12 15.77 -8.74 -3.82
C PHE A 12 14.44 -8.73 -4.60
N GLN A 13 14.29 -9.57 -5.62
CA GLN A 13 13.06 -9.72 -6.41
C GLN A 13 12.32 -11.01 -6.02
N GLY A 14 10.99 -11.02 -6.19
CA GLY A 14 10.11 -12.10 -5.79
C GLY A 14 9.75 -12.05 -4.30
N ASP A 15 9.54 -13.22 -3.72
CA ASP A 15 9.28 -13.37 -2.28
C ASP A 15 10.60 -13.29 -1.49
N ILE A 16 10.76 -12.22 -0.73
CA ILE A 16 11.95 -11.97 0.08
C ILE A 16 11.61 -11.73 1.55
N GLU A 17 12.60 -11.90 2.41
CA GLU A 17 12.53 -11.55 3.83
C GLU A 17 13.31 -10.25 4.05
N GLN A 18 12.68 -9.27 4.68
CA GLN A 18 13.30 -7.98 4.95
C GLN A 18 13.31 -7.68 6.44
N VAL A 19 14.48 -7.32 6.96
CA VAL A 19 14.60 -6.74 8.30
C VAL A 19 14.28 -5.24 8.22
N PRO A 20 13.18 -4.78 8.85
CA PRO A 20 12.82 -3.36 8.87
C PRO A 20 13.94 -2.50 9.48
N PRO A 21 14.05 -1.22 9.09
CA PRO A 21 15.00 -0.33 9.73
C PRO A 21 14.57 -0.05 11.18
N ARG A 22 15.56 0.16 12.07
CA ARG A 22 15.34 0.54 13.49
C ARG A 22 14.43 1.76 13.62
N PHE A 23 14.58 2.72 12.71
CA PHE A 23 13.71 3.90 12.60
C PHE A 23 12.48 3.60 11.72
N SER A 24 11.59 2.75 12.22
CA SER A 24 10.31 2.41 11.59
C SER A 24 9.14 2.52 12.57
N ALA A 25 7.92 2.58 12.03
CA ALA A 25 6.69 2.59 12.82
C ALA A 25 6.26 1.18 13.31
N VAL A 26 7.07 0.14 13.04
CA VAL A 26 6.83 -1.22 13.50
C VAL A 26 6.70 -1.21 15.02
N LYS A 27 5.68 -1.89 15.56
CA LYS A 27 5.57 -2.10 17.00
C LYS A 27 6.33 -3.35 17.42
N ILE A 28 7.08 -3.24 18.50
CA ILE A 28 7.84 -4.30 19.16
C ILE A 28 7.37 -4.27 20.62
N ASP A 29 6.73 -5.35 21.06
CA ASP A 29 6.09 -5.46 22.39
C ASP A 29 5.10 -4.32 22.73
N GLY A 30 4.39 -3.82 21.72
CA GLY A 30 3.39 -2.75 21.87
C GLY A 30 3.93 -1.33 21.68
N GLU A 31 5.25 -1.14 21.69
CA GLU A 31 5.92 0.15 21.50
C GLU A 31 6.50 0.31 20.10
N ARG A 32 6.52 1.53 19.55
CA ARG A 32 7.07 1.76 18.19
C ARG A 32 8.61 1.67 18.20
N ALA A 33 9.19 0.97 17.22
CA ALA A 33 10.63 0.74 17.11
C ALA A 33 11.46 2.03 17.11
N TYR A 34 11.00 3.10 16.46
CA TYR A 34 11.72 4.38 16.48
C TYR A 34 11.82 5.01 17.89
N ALA A 35 10.85 4.74 18.79
CA ALA A 35 10.87 5.28 20.15
C ALA A 35 11.99 4.63 20.97
N ARG A 36 12.10 3.30 20.88
CA ARG A 36 13.15 2.50 21.55
C ARG A 36 14.53 2.78 20.96
N ALA A 37 14.64 2.90 19.63
CA ALA A 37 15.89 3.28 18.97
C ALA A 37 16.40 4.66 19.41
N ARG A 38 15.51 5.65 19.59
CA ARG A 38 15.87 6.98 20.13
C ARG A 38 16.25 6.95 21.61
N ALA A 39 15.77 5.96 22.36
CA ALA A 39 16.17 5.72 23.74
C ALA A 39 17.54 5.02 23.86
N GLY A 40 18.18 4.67 22.73
CA GLY A 40 19.47 3.99 22.70
C GLY A 40 19.39 2.48 22.92
N GLU A 41 18.18 1.92 22.98
CA GLU A 41 17.98 0.48 23.12
C GLU A 41 18.36 -0.24 21.83
N ASP A 42 19.11 -1.33 21.96
CA ASP A 42 19.36 -2.25 20.85
C ASP A 42 18.15 -3.16 20.72
N VAL A 43 17.42 -3.02 19.62
CA VAL A 43 16.18 -3.74 19.39
C VAL A 43 16.33 -4.57 18.14
N GLU A 44 16.37 -5.88 18.33
CA GLU A 44 16.35 -6.85 17.26
C GLU A 44 14.95 -6.87 16.62
N ILE A 45 14.87 -6.63 15.31
CA ILE A 45 13.61 -6.59 14.58
C ILE A 45 13.52 -7.86 13.73
N ALA A 46 12.51 -8.68 13.99
CA ALA A 46 12.27 -9.87 13.20
C ALA A 46 12.07 -9.54 11.71
N PRO A 47 12.66 -10.33 10.79
CA PRO A 47 12.38 -10.24 9.37
C PRO A 47 10.87 -10.36 9.07
N ARG A 48 10.45 -9.75 7.96
CA ARG A 48 9.08 -9.80 7.48
C ARG A 48 9.05 -10.13 5.99
N PRO A 49 8.03 -10.87 5.52
CA PRO A 49 7.88 -11.17 4.11
C PRO A 49 7.53 -9.91 3.33
N LEU A 50 8.13 -9.77 2.16
CA LEU A 50 7.83 -8.76 1.17
C LEU A 50 7.85 -9.42 -0.22
N TYR A 51 6.82 -9.13 -1.01
CA TYR A 51 6.84 -9.44 -2.44
C TYR A 51 7.36 -8.22 -3.20
N VAL A 52 8.41 -8.40 -3.99
CA VAL A 52 8.95 -7.41 -4.92
C VAL A 52 8.71 -7.91 -6.34
N GLU A 53 7.86 -7.22 -7.08
CA GLU A 53 7.55 -7.57 -8.46
C GLU A 53 8.72 -7.24 -9.39
N SER A 54 9.31 -6.06 -9.23
CA SER A 54 10.48 -5.63 -10.00
C SER A 54 11.39 -4.73 -9.18
N LEU A 55 12.70 -4.82 -9.46
CA LEU A 55 13.71 -3.92 -8.91
C LEU A 55 14.84 -3.76 -9.93
N THR A 56 14.95 -2.57 -10.52
CA THR A 56 15.87 -2.30 -11.63
C THR A 56 16.79 -1.12 -11.35
N LEU A 57 18.01 -1.19 -11.89
CA LEU A 57 18.92 -0.06 -11.96
C LEU A 57 18.55 0.81 -13.17
N ASN A 58 18.21 2.07 -12.92
CA ASN A 58 17.84 3.02 -13.98
C ASN A 58 19.03 3.87 -14.42
N GLU A 59 19.82 4.37 -13.46
CA GLU A 59 20.93 5.29 -13.74
C GLU A 59 22.02 5.18 -12.66
N ARG A 60 23.26 5.51 -13.02
CA ARG A 60 24.33 5.87 -12.09
C ARG A 60 24.88 7.26 -12.42
N PRO A 61 24.36 8.31 -11.78
CA PRO A 61 24.79 9.69 -12.04
C PRO A 61 26.30 9.89 -11.79
N ASP A 62 26.87 9.13 -10.85
CA ASP A 62 28.31 9.11 -10.56
C ASP A 62 28.73 7.77 -9.93
N ALA A 63 29.93 7.71 -9.36
CA ALA A 63 30.50 6.50 -8.77
C ALA A 63 29.80 6.07 -7.46
N ASP A 64 29.20 7.00 -6.72
CA ASP A 64 28.66 6.81 -5.38
C ASP A 64 27.12 6.82 -5.34
N HIS A 65 26.46 7.03 -6.48
CA HIS A 65 25.01 7.09 -6.60
C HIS A 65 24.46 6.11 -7.63
N ALA A 66 23.38 5.42 -7.25
CA ALA A 66 22.55 4.60 -8.12
C ALA A 66 21.08 5.00 -7.96
N VAL A 67 20.40 5.19 -9.09
CA VAL A 67 18.95 5.44 -9.17
C VAL A 67 18.29 4.12 -9.54
N MET A 68 17.33 3.71 -8.74
CA MET A 68 16.62 2.44 -8.91
C MET A 68 15.12 2.67 -8.91
N GLU A 69 14.40 1.79 -9.59
CA GLU A 69 12.95 1.69 -9.52
C GLU A 69 12.56 0.36 -8.90
N MET A 70 11.57 0.40 -8.00
CA MET A 70 11.09 -0.78 -7.30
C MET A 70 9.56 -0.80 -7.30
N VAL A 71 8.99 -1.92 -7.74
CA VAL A 71 7.58 -2.24 -7.59
C VAL A 71 7.45 -3.33 -6.56
N CYS A 72 6.73 -3.06 -5.47
CA CYS A 72 6.57 -4.00 -4.37
C CYS A 72 5.17 -3.96 -3.76
N GLY A 73 4.83 -5.03 -3.05
CA GLY A 73 3.64 -5.08 -2.20
C GLY A 73 3.72 -4.13 -1.00
N LYS A 74 2.64 -4.11 -0.22
CA LYS A 74 2.56 -3.29 1.00
C LYS A 74 3.63 -3.66 2.02
N GLY A 75 4.13 -2.65 2.74
CA GLY A 75 5.01 -2.84 3.90
C GLY A 75 6.50 -2.97 3.59
N GLY A 76 6.91 -2.83 2.33
CA GLY A 76 8.31 -2.82 1.95
C GLY A 76 9.06 -1.57 2.42
N TYR A 77 10.32 -1.75 2.80
CA TYR A 77 11.24 -0.69 3.23
C TYR A 77 12.34 -0.50 2.19
N VAL A 78 12.20 0.52 1.34
CA VAL A 78 13.25 0.91 0.36
C VAL A 78 14.60 1.17 1.04
N ARG A 79 14.57 1.69 2.26
CA ARG A 79 15.78 1.91 3.08
C ARG A 79 16.52 0.62 3.44
N SER A 80 15.79 -0.46 3.67
CA SER A 80 16.40 -1.77 3.93
C SER A 80 17.01 -2.32 2.65
N ILE A 81 16.34 -2.20 1.49
CA ILE A 81 16.93 -2.56 0.18
C ILE A 81 18.26 -1.85 -0.06
N ALA A 82 18.33 -0.54 0.15
CA ALA A 82 19.58 0.22 -0.05
C ALA A 82 20.70 -0.23 0.90
N ARG A 83 20.38 -0.53 2.16
CA ARG A 83 21.33 -1.06 3.14
C ARG A 83 21.83 -2.45 2.73
N ASP A 84 20.91 -3.37 2.50
CA ASP A 84 21.19 -4.79 2.27
C ASP A 84 21.91 -4.99 0.92
N LEU A 85 21.55 -4.20 -0.11
CA LEU A 85 22.29 -4.15 -1.38
C LEU A 85 23.71 -3.65 -1.17
N GLY A 86 23.90 -2.58 -0.39
CA GLY A 86 25.22 -2.05 -0.08
C GLY A 86 26.10 -3.05 0.69
N GLU A 87 25.51 -3.80 1.62
CA GLU A 87 26.19 -4.90 2.32
C GLU A 87 26.59 -6.02 1.35
N ALA A 88 25.68 -6.45 0.46
CA ALA A 88 25.96 -7.47 -0.55
C ALA A 88 27.08 -7.06 -1.53
N LEU A 89 27.18 -5.77 -1.83
CA LEU A 89 28.22 -5.19 -2.69
C LEU A 89 29.51 -4.83 -1.93
N GLY A 90 29.52 -4.92 -0.60
CA GLY A 90 30.69 -4.62 0.23
C GLY A 90 31.04 -3.13 0.36
N CYS A 91 30.15 -2.22 -0.05
CA CYS A 91 30.36 -0.77 0.00
C CYS A 91 29.42 -0.02 0.96
N LEU A 92 28.44 -0.73 1.54
CA LEU A 92 27.31 -0.15 2.30
C LEU A 92 26.45 0.78 1.43
N GLY A 93 25.28 1.17 1.94
CA GLY A 93 24.34 1.99 1.18
C GLY A 93 23.25 2.59 2.04
N HIS A 94 22.74 3.74 1.62
CA HIS A 94 21.58 4.37 2.22
C HIS A 94 20.76 5.11 1.18
N VAL A 95 19.48 5.33 1.47
CA VAL A 95 18.60 6.14 0.62
C VAL A 95 18.90 7.61 0.85
N LYS A 96 19.38 8.29 -0.20
CA LYS A 96 19.54 9.74 -0.25
C LYS A 96 18.24 10.46 -0.60
N GLU A 97 17.53 9.94 -1.60
CA GLU A 97 16.26 10.48 -2.09
C GLU A 97 15.29 9.32 -2.35
N LEU A 98 14.00 9.55 -2.07
CA LEU A 98 12.94 8.59 -2.32
C LEU A 98 11.69 9.31 -2.77
N ARG A 99 11.16 8.91 -3.92
CA ARG A 99 9.87 9.40 -4.43
C ARG A 99 8.98 8.20 -4.74
N ARG A 100 7.78 8.20 -4.15
CA ARG A 100 6.72 7.26 -4.53
C ARG A 100 5.90 7.90 -5.63
N ILE A 101 5.86 7.25 -6.79
CA ILE A 101 5.20 7.75 -7.99
C ILE A 101 3.77 7.24 -8.16
N TRP A 102 3.39 6.16 -7.47
CA TRP A 102 2.01 5.65 -7.42
C TRP A 102 1.76 4.77 -6.18
N SER A 103 0.49 4.49 -5.87
CA SER A 103 0.05 3.54 -4.83
C SER A 103 -1.35 3.03 -5.13
N GLY A 104 -1.48 1.76 -5.52
CA GLY A 104 -2.75 1.21 -5.99
C GLY A 104 -3.26 2.04 -7.19
N PRO A 105 -4.51 2.53 -7.18
CA PRO A 105 -5.06 3.32 -8.28
C PRO A 105 -4.64 4.80 -8.26
N PHE A 106 -3.81 5.24 -7.30
CA PHE A 106 -3.46 6.65 -7.13
C PHE A 106 -2.07 6.95 -7.69
N GLU A 107 -1.99 7.86 -8.66
CA GLU A 107 -0.75 8.30 -9.29
C GLU A 107 -0.31 9.66 -8.76
N LEU A 108 0.99 9.94 -8.90
CA LEU A 108 1.60 11.19 -8.47
C LEU A 108 1.13 12.39 -9.30
N ASP A 109 0.73 12.19 -10.56
CA ASP A 109 0.27 13.27 -11.44
C ASP A 109 -1.08 13.85 -10.97
N ASP A 110 -1.87 13.06 -10.24
CA ASP A 110 -3.13 13.48 -9.60
C ASP A 110 -2.92 13.99 -8.17
N ALA A 111 -1.67 13.99 -7.67
CA ALA A 111 -1.40 14.37 -6.30
C ALA A 111 -1.56 15.88 -6.08
N VAL A 112 -2.22 16.23 -4.98
CA VAL A 112 -2.39 17.62 -4.57
C VAL A 112 -1.25 18.03 -3.65
N SER A 113 -0.60 19.16 -3.95
CA SER A 113 0.48 19.69 -3.11
C SER A 113 -0.04 20.26 -1.79
N LEU A 114 0.84 20.35 -0.79
CA LEU A 114 0.47 20.97 0.50
C LEU A 114 0.09 22.45 0.32
N ASP A 115 0.83 23.20 -0.50
CA ASP A 115 0.55 24.61 -0.78
C ASP A 115 -0.85 24.81 -1.40
N GLU A 116 -1.27 23.90 -2.28
CA GLU A 116 -2.61 23.88 -2.86
C GLU A 116 -3.69 23.66 -1.78
N ILE A 117 -3.47 22.66 -0.92
CA ILE A 117 -4.37 22.36 0.21
C ILE A 117 -4.46 23.57 1.14
N GLU A 118 -3.34 24.20 1.49
CA GLU A 118 -3.30 25.37 2.37
C GLU A 118 -4.05 26.56 1.77
N ARG A 119 -3.96 26.75 0.44
CA ARG A 119 -4.70 27.80 -0.26
C ARG A 119 -6.21 27.60 -0.19
N LEU A 120 -6.67 26.35 -0.26
CA LEU A 120 -8.11 26.01 -0.24
C LEU A 120 -8.67 25.72 1.16
N ALA A 121 -7.84 25.63 2.20
CA ALA A 121 -8.19 25.13 3.55
C ALA A 121 -9.43 25.74 4.22
N LYS A 122 -9.89 26.92 3.79
CA LYS A 122 -11.06 27.62 4.35
C LYS A 122 -12.15 27.89 3.31
N SER A 123 -12.11 27.15 2.22
CA SER A 123 -12.96 27.32 1.05
C SER A 123 -13.73 26.02 0.81
N PRO A 124 -15.05 26.06 0.52
CA PRO A 124 -15.81 24.87 0.14
C PRO A 124 -15.21 24.10 -1.05
N GLU A 125 -14.44 24.78 -1.90
CA GLU A 125 -13.72 24.21 -3.03
C GLU A 125 -12.72 23.11 -2.62
N ILE A 126 -12.28 23.07 -1.36
CA ILE A 126 -11.39 22.00 -0.87
C ILE A 126 -12.03 20.62 -0.97
N ASP A 127 -13.36 20.52 -0.84
CA ASP A 127 -14.08 19.26 -0.95
C ASP A 127 -14.00 18.69 -2.38
N GLY A 128 -13.76 19.55 -3.39
CA GLY A 128 -13.53 19.14 -4.77
C GLY A 128 -12.22 18.39 -4.98
N LEU A 129 -11.30 18.41 -4.02
CA LEU A 129 -10.07 17.61 -4.04
C LEU A 129 -10.30 16.17 -3.54
N LEU A 130 -11.42 15.89 -2.90
CA LEU A 130 -11.73 14.56 -2.38
C LEU A 130 -12.24 13.67 -3.51
N LEU A 131 -11.55 12.56 -3.72
CA LEU A 131 -12.03 11.49 -4.59
C LEU A 131 -13.23 10.78 -3.94
N PRO A 132 -14.16 10.23 -4.75
CA PRO A 132 -15.26 9.46 -4.21
C PRO A 132 -14.74 8.15 -3.60
N LEU A 133 -15.52 7.56 -2.69
CA LEU A 133 -15.09 6.40 -1.90
C LEU A 133 -14.68 5.20 -2.77
N GLU A 134 -15.41 4.97 -3.86
CA GLU A 134 -15.15 3.88 -4.82
C GLU A 134 -13.77 3.97 -5.49
N ALA A 135 -13.14 5.15 -5.53
CA ALA A 135 -11.78 5.28 -6.04
C ALA A 135 -10.78 4.44 -5.20
N GLY A 136 -11.03 4.29 -3.89
CA GLY A 136 -10.24 3.43 -3.02
C GLY A 136 -10.63 1.94 -3.06
N LEU A 137 -11.64 1.58 -3.84
CA LEU A 137 -12.17 0.22 -3.98
C LEU A 137 -11.89 -0.38 -5.37
N ALA A 138 -11.13 0.31 -6.22
CA ALA A 138 -10.92 -0.06 -7.62
C ALA A 138 -10.35 -1.49 -7.82
N ASP A 139 -9.51 -1.96 -6.89
CA ASP A 139 -8.92 -3.31 -6.93
C ASP A 139 -9.86 -4.41 -6.43
N LEU A 140 -11.07 -4.06 -5.97
CA LEU A 140 -12.07 -5.00 -5.49
C LEU A 140 -13.23 -5.11 -6.48
N PRO A 141 -13.73 -6.34 -6.75
CA PRO A 141 -14.94 -6.52 -7.54
C PRO A 141 -16.13 -5.74 -6.95
N GLU A 142 -16.86 -5.04 -7.80
CA GLU A 142 -18.15 -4.42 -7.45
C GLU A 142 -19.28 -5.44 -7.58
N LEU A 143 -20.10 -5.58 -6.54
CA LEU A 143 -21.29 -6.41 -6.53
C LEU A 143 -22.54 -5.55 -6.33
N ARG A 144 -23.45 -5.55 -7.30
CA ARG A 144 -24.68 -4.74 -7.20
C ARG A 144 -25.67 -5.38 -6.24
N ALA A 145 -25.94 -4.73 -5.12
CA ALA A 145 -26.93 -5.17 -4.15
C ALA A 145 -28.35 -4.91 -4.64
N THR A 146 -29.22 -5.90 -4.41
CA THR A 146 -30.67 -5.70 -4.46
C THR A 146 -31.11 -4.68 -3.40
N ALA A 147 -32.29 -4.08 -3.52
CA ALA A 147 -32.80 -3.15 -2.52
C ALA A 147 -32.89 -3.77 -1.12
N GLU A 148 -33.39 -5.01 -1.02
CA GLU A 148 -33.44 -5.76 0.24
C GLU A 148 -32.03 -6.10 0.75
N GLY A 149 -31.14 -6.53 -0.15
CA GLY A 149 -29.75 -6.81 0.18
C GLY A 149 -29.04 -5.59 0.75
N ALA A 150 -29.19 -4.42 0.12
CA ALA A 150 -28.63 -3.17 0.59
C ALA A 150 -29.16 -2.78 1.98
N ALA A 151 -30.47 -2.95 2.23
CA ALA A 151 -31.06 -2.70 3.54
C ALA A 151 -30.47 -3.63 4.62
N ARG A 152 -30.28 -4.92 4.31
CA ARG A 152 -29.65 -5.88 5.23
C ARG A 152 -28.18 -5.52 5.50
N LEU A 153 -27.42 -5.21 4.46
CA LEU A 153 -26.01 -4.82 4.55
C LEU A 153 -25.79 -3.57 5.41
N ARG A 154 -26.63 -2.55 5.26
CA ARG A 154 -26.57 -1.33 6.10
C ARG A 154 -26.76 -1.61 7.59
N ASN A 155 -27.44 -2.71 7.92
CA ASN A 155 -27.64 -3.20 9.29
C ASN A 155 -26.62 -4.27 9.71
N GLY A 156 -25.55 -4.48 8.92
CA GLY A 156 -24.49 -5.45 9.21
C GLY A 156 -24.85 -6.91 8.94
N ASN A 157 -25.97 -7.18 8.26
CA ASN A 157 -26.39 -8.53 7.91
C ASN A 157 -25.95 -8.91 6.49
N PRO A 158 -25.78 -10.20 6.18
CA PRO A 158 -25.60 -10.65 4.80
C PRO A 158 -26.73 -10.14 3.91
N GLY A 159 -26.39 -9.71 2.69
CA GLY A 159 -27.37 -9.16 1.76
C GLY A 159 -27.15 -9.67 0.35
N MET A 160 -28.26 -9.87 -0.37
CA MET A 160 -28.24 -10.42 -1.71
C MET A 160 -27.67 -9.42 -2.73
N VAL A 161 -26.71 -9.91 -3.51
CA VAL A 161 -25.98 -9.17 -4.54
C VAL A 161 -26.00 -9.93 -5.86
N ILE A 162 -25.90 -9.18 -6.95
CA ILE A 162 -25.69 -9.71 -8.28
C ILE A 162 -24.18 -9.78 -8.49
N ALA A 163 -23.67 -11.00 -8.71
CA ALA A 163 -22.27 -11.25 -8.94
C ALA A 163 -22.04 -11.89 -10.31
N SER A 164 -20.98 -11.45 -10.97
CA SER A 164 -20.40 -12.07 -12.17
C SER A 164 -18.91 -12.23 -11.92
N ASP A 165 -18.36 -13.40 -12.21
CA ASP A 165 -16.91 -13.66 -12.16
C ASP A 165 -16.24 -13.43 -10.79
N VAL A 166 -16.98 -13.61 -9.68
CA VAL A 166 -16.45 -13.54 -8.31
C VAL A 166 -16.50 -14.89 -7.63
N ALA A 167 -15.37 -15.32 -7.07
CA ALA A 167 -15.23 -16.61 -6.40
C ALA A 167 -15.81 -16.59 -4.98
N TYR A 168 -16.26 -17.75 -4.50
CA TYR A 168 -16.69 -17.89 -3.12
C TYR A 168 -15.56 -17.52 -2.15
N GLY A 169 -15.85 -16.64 -1.19
CA GLY A 169 -14.91 -16.15 -0.18
C GLY A 169 -14.09 -14.94 -0.62
N GLU A 170 -14.12 -14.58 -1.90
CA GLU A 170 -13.41 -13.42 -2.44
C GLU A 170 -13.90 -12.12 -1.80
N LEU A 171 -12.96 -11.20 -1.56
CA LEU A 171 -13.26 -9.89 -1.01
C LEU A 171 -13.82 -9.00 -2.12
N ALA A 172 -14.95 -8.37 -1.86
CA ALA A 172 -15.65 -7.52 -2.82
C ALA A 172 -16.34 -6.36 -2.09
N TRP A 173 -16.81 -5.37 -2.83
CA TRP A 173 -17.63 -4.30 -2.30
C TRP A 173 -19.02 -4.29 -2.92
N ALA A 174 -20.04 -4.01 -2.12
CA ALA A 174 -21.41 -3.89 -2.58
C ALA A 174 -21.77 -2.45 -2.90
N SER A 175 -22.44 -2.25 -4.04
CA SER A 175 -23.05 -0.98 -4.43
C SER A 175 -24.57 -1.07 -4.46
N HIS A 176 -25.27 0.05 -4.24
CA HIS A 176 -26.70 0.17 -4.48
C HIS A 176 -27.00 1.57 -5.01
N ASP A 177 -27.71 1.67 -6.14
CA ASP A 177 -27.96 2.93 -6.85
C ASP A 177 -26.69 3.77 -7.09
N GLY A 178 -25.60 3.09 -7.48
CA GLY A 178 -24.30 3.72 -7.75
C GLY A 178 -23.55 4.21 -6.52
N ARG A 179 -24.01 3.88 -5.30
CA ARG A 179 -23.34 4.25 -4.04
C ARG A 179 -22.76 3.03 -3.33
N PRO A 180 -21.53 3.09 -2.80
CA PRO A 180 -21.00 2.03 -1.96
C PRO A 180 -21.83 1.81 -0.69
N VAL A 181 -22.03 0.55 -0.32
CA VAL A 181 -22.80 0.13 0.87
C VAL A 181 -21.91 -0.56 1.89
N ALA A 182 -21.10 -1.52 1.46
CA ALA A 182 -20.24 -2.30 2.34
C ALA A 182 -19.07 -2.96 1.58
N VAL A 183 -18.03 -3.34 2.32
CA VAL A 183 -16.99 -4.28 1.88
C VAL A 183 -17.16 -5.58 2.65
N GLY A 184 -17.01 -6.71 1.97
CA GLY A 184 -17.26 -8.02 2.57
C GLY A 184 -16.78 -9.18 1.72
N SER A 185 -17.01 -10.40 2.20
CA SER A 185 -16.70 -11.61 1.45
C SER A 185 -17.94 -12.09 0.70
N TYR A 186 -17.81 -12.37 -0.59
CA TYR A 186 -18.88 -12.95 -1.40
C TYR A 186 -19.12 -14.41 -1.02
N ARG A 187 -20.39 -14.81 -0.86
CA ARG A 187 -20.80 -16.19 -0.57
C ARG A 187 -22.14 -16.49 -1.22
N ALA A 188 -22.12 -17.24 -2.32
CA ALA A 188 -23.32 -17.85 -2.92
C ALA A 188 -24.50 -16.88 -3.12
N GLY A 189 -24.25 -15.75 -3.79
CA GLY A 189 -25.29 -14.74 -4.09
C GLY A 189 -25.49 -13.69 -2.99
N GLU A 190 -24.82 -13.80 -1.85
CA GLU A 190 -24.80 -12.79 -0.80
C GLU A 190 -23.41 -12.19 -0.60
N LEU A 191 -23.35 -10.93 -0.19
CA LEU A 191 -22.15 -10.35 0.41
C LEU A 191 -22.29 -10.41 1.93
N HIS A 192 -21.27 -10.93 2.62
CA HIS A 192 -21.19 -10.90 4.08
C HIS A 192 -20.35 -9.71 4.53
N PRO A 193 -20.94 -8.67 5.13
CA PRO A 193 -20.25 -7.41 5.38
C PRO A 193 -19.20 -7.57 6.49
N GLN A 194 -17.99 -7.07 6.22
CA GLN A 194 -16.94 -6.86 7.21
C GLN A 194 -16.88 -5.40 7.64
N ARG A 195 -17.17 -4.48 6.71
CA ARG A 195 -17.25 -3.04 6.96
C ARG A 195 -18.44 -2.47 6.21
N VAL A 196 -19.31 -1.78 6.94
CA VAL A 196 -20.44 -1.03 6.36
C VAL A 196 -20.05 0.43 6.28
N PHE A 197 -20.42 1.09 5.19
CA PHE A 197 -20.21 2.52 5.01
C PHE A 197 -21.43 3.30 5.53
N ASN A 198 -21.16 4.36 6.30
CA ASN A 198 -22.18 5.30 6.76
C ASN A 198 -21.93 6.63 6.02
N LEU A 199 -22.56 6.77 4.87
CA LEU A 199 -22.40 7.88 3.91
C LEU A 199 -23.66 8.72 3.84
#